data_AF-A0A0M0HIK8-F1
#
_entry.id   AF-A0A0M0HIK8-F1
#
_cell.length_a   1.000
_cell.length_b   1.000
_cell.length_c   1.000
_cell.angle_alpha   90.00
_cell.angle_beta   90.00
_cell.angle_gamma   90.00
#
_symmetry.space_group_name_H-M   'P 1'
#
loop_
_entity.id
_entity.type
_entity.pdbx_description
1 polymer ?
#
loop_
_entity_poly.entity_id
_entity_poly.type
_entity_poly.pdbx_seq_one_letter_code
_entity_poly.pdbx_strand_id
1 'polypeptide(L)'
;MSFTENDMKRQMVLLQEIESQSDRGTAIVGAAWVEEELKAALKANLLDDEVVYKRLFQNGRLSDFSSCIDLSYMLKLVDKSQYQDLEKIRRIRNEFAHKLTDKNLEELSFNNASISDRCMQLSCIQNEKITDPRHAFCRACAILYSEFYFLTIVPKIRYQP
;
A
#
# COMPACT_ATOMS: atom_id res chain seq x y z
N MET A 1 15.71 -13.50 -10.58
CA MET A 1 15.99 -13.84 -9.17
C MET A 1 14.67 -14.26 -8.57
N SER A 2 14.56 -15.46 -8.01
CA SER A 2 13.29 -16.02 -7.52
C SER A 2 12.90 -15.41 -6.17
N PHE A 3 11.59 -15.26 -5.93
CA PHE A 3 11.03 -14.95 -4.61
C PHE A 3 11.63 -15.92 -3.57
N THR A 4 12.27 -15.40 -2.52
CA THR A 4 13.03 -16.24 -1.59
C THR A 4 12.14 -16.76 -0.46
N GLU A 5 12.59 -17.81 0.22
CA GLU A 5 11.91 -18.31 1.43
C GLU A 5 11.80 -17.24 2.53
N ASN A 6 12.79 -16.35 2.60
CA ASN A 6 12.80 -15.22 3.53
C ASN A 6 11.73 -14.18 3.19
N ASP A 7 11.44 -13.97 1.89
CA ASP A 7 10.40 -13.05 1.43
C ASP A 7 9.00 -13.58 1.77
N MET A 8 8.78 -14.89 1.59
CA MET A 8 7.56 -15.56 2.05
C MET A 8 7.39 -15.44 3.56
N LYS A 9 8.45 -15.70 4.33
CA LYS A 9 8.42 -15.59 5.79
C LYS A 9 8.11 -14.17 6.24
N ARG A 10 8.72 -13.15 5.62
CA ARG A 10 8.39 -11.75 5.89
C ARG A 10 6.91 -11.48 5.64
N GLN A 11 6.41 -11.83 4.45
CA GLN A 11 5.00 -11.61 4.12
C GLN A 11 4.04 -12.31 5.08
N MET A 12 4.36 -13.52 5.54
CA MET A 12 3.55 -14.24 6.53
C MET A 12 3.55 -13.56 7.90
N VAL A 13 4.72 -13.17 8.41
CA VAL A 13 4.82 -12.44 9.69
C VAL A 13 4.05 -11.12 9.62
N LEU A 14 4.16 -10.44 8.48
CA LEU A 14 3.46 -9.19 8.21
C LEU A 14 1.93 -9.40 8.26
N LEU A 15 1.41 -10.40 7.55
CA LEU A 15 -0.01 -10.73 7.57
C LEU A 15 -0.52 -11.06 8.98
N GLN A 16 0.23 -11.87 9.73
CA GLN A 16 -0.11 -12.22 11.11
C GLN A 16 -0.16 -11.00 12.03
N GLU A 17 0.81 -10.10 11.90
CA GLU A 17 0.85 -8.87 12.68
C GLU A 17 -0.38 -8.01 12.38
N ILE A 18 -0.71 -7.76 11.10
CA ILE A 18 -1.92 -7.00 10.71
C ILE A 18 -3.20 -7.67 11.24
N GLU A 19 -3.32 -8.99 11.12
CA GLU A 19 -4.50 -9.73 11.57
C GLU A 19 -4.68 -9.68 13.10
N SER A 20 -3.59 -9.52 13.87
CA SER A 20 -3.64 -9.43 15.33
C SER A 20 -4.02 -8.05 15.87
N GLN A 21 -4.00 -7.02 15.03
CA GLN A 21 -4.25 -5.64 15.42
C GLN A 21 -5.76 -5.33 15.56
N SER A 22 -6.09 -4.17 16.13
CA SER A 22 -7.44 -3.60 16.00
C SER A 22 -7.73 -3.23 14.54
N ASP A 23 -8.98 -2.94 14.19
CA ASP A 23 -9.32 -2.47 12.83
C ASP A 23 -8.53 -1.21 12.45
N ARG A 24 -8.39 -0.29 13.41
CA ARG A 24 -7.56 0.91 13.26
C ARG A 24 -6.08 0.56 13.06
N GLY A 25 -5.53 -0.32 13.88
CA GLY A 25 -4.14 -0.76 13.76
C GLY A 25 -3.89 -1.44 12.41
N THR A 26 -4.78 -2.35 12.02
CA THR A 26 -4.78 -3.05 10.72
C THR A 26 -4.70 -2.06 9.55
N ALA A 27 -5.58 -1.06 9.54
CA ALA A 27 -5.62 -0.07 8.47
C ALA A 27 -4.36 0.81 8.40
N ILE A 28 -3.85 1.24 9.56
CA ILE A 28 -2.66 2.10 9.64
C ILE A 28 -1.41 1.33 9.24
N VAL A 29 -1.18 0.17 9.85
CA VAL A 29 0.01 -0.66 9.63
C VAL A 29 0.01 -1.22 8.20
N GLY A 30 -1.11 -1.78 7.74
CA GLY A 30 -1.20 -2.34 6.39
C GLY A 30 -0.98 -1.31 5.30
N ALA A 31 -1.51 -0.08 5.45
CA ALA A 31 -1.27 0.98 4.48
C ALA A 31 0.17 1.52 4.55
N ALA A 32 0.78 1.60 5.75
CA ALA A 32 2.16 2.05 5.91
C ALA A 32 3.14 1.12 5.17
N TRP A 33 2.95 -0.20 5.24
CA TRP A 33 3.83 -1.14 4.52
C TRP A 33 3.69 -1.06 3.00
N VAL A 34 2.47 -0.91 2.50
CA VAL A 34 2.24 -0.69 1.06
C VAL A 34 2.95 0.59 0.60
N GLU A 35 2.87 1.65 1.41
CA GLU A 35 3.56 2.92 1.13
C GLU A 35 5.09 2.78 1.15
N GLU A 36 5.65 2.07 2.13
CA GLU A 36 7.09 1.82 2.24
C GLU A 36 7.64 1.04 1.05
N GLU A 37 6.95 -0.04 0.64
CA GLU A 37 7.38 -0.79 -0.55
C GLU A 37 7.18 -0.01 -1.84
N LEU A 38 6.13 0.80 -1.96
CA LEU A 38 5.98 1.68 -3.12
C LEU A 38 7.16 2.67 -3.21
N LYS A 39 7.62 3.21 -2.08
CA LYS A 39 8.81 4.07 -1.99
C LYS A 39 10.09 3.30 -2.36
N ALA A 40 10.23 2.06 -1.91
CA ALA A 40 11.36 1.21 -2.28
C ALA A 40 11.37 0.92 -3.80
N ALA A 41 10.21 0.59 -4.37
CA ALA A 41 10.06 0.37 -5.81
C ALA A 41 10.37 1.63 -6.61
N LEU A 42 9.91 2.81 -6.16
CA LEU A 42 10.29 4.09 -6.75
C LEU A 42 11.80 4.30 -6.73
N LYS A 43 12.45 4.12 -5.56
CA LYS A 43 13.91 4.29 -5.44
C LYS A 43 14.67 3.40 -6.41
N ALA A 44 14.27 2.13 -6.53
CA ALA A 44 14.91 1.17 -7.43
C ALA A 44 14.70 1.49 -8.93
N ASN A 45 13.72 2.31 -9.28
CA ASN A 45 13.38 2.70 -10.65
C ASN A 45 13.76 4.15 -10.99
N LEU A 46 14.47 4.84 -10.09
CA LEU A 46 15.02 6.18 -10.31
C LEU A 46 16.55 6.13 -10.43
N LEU A 47 17.15 7.24 -10.84
CA LEU A 47 18.60 7.38 -10.84
C LEU A 47 19.14 7.26 -9.41
N ASP A 48 20.27 6.56 -9.26
CA ASP A 48 20.94 6.36 -7.98
C ASP A 48 21.73 7.62 -7.57
N ASP A 49 21.00 8.59 -7.03
CA ASP A 49 21.54 9.78 -6.38
C ASP A 49 20.90 9.95 -5.01
N GLU A 50 21.61 9.48 -3.99
CA GLU A 50 21.12 9.48 -2.61
C GLU A 50 20.86 10.89 -2.06
N VAL A 51 21.61 11.90 -2.52
CA VAL A 51 21.43 13.30 -2.06
C VAL A 51 20.14 13.89 -2.63
N VAL A 52 19.92 13.70 -3.93
CA VAL A 52 18.69 14.13 -4.62
C VAL A 52 17.50 13.36 -4.07
N TYR A 53 17.62 12.05 -3.88
CA TYR A 53 16.56 11.21 -3.33
C TYR A 53 16.11 11.69 -1.95
N LYS A 54 17.04 11.89 -1.01
CA LYS A 54 16.71 12.39 0.34
C LYS A 54 16.02 13.75 0.31
N ARG A 55 16.52 14.67 -0.52
CA ARG A 55 15.93 16.01 -0.68
C ARG A 55 14.49 15.97 -1.17
N LEU A 56 14.17 15.05 -2.08
CA LEU A 56 12.84 14.95 -2.69
C LEU A 56 11.85 14.11 -1.87
N PHE A 57 12.28 12.92 -1.42
CA PHE A 57 11.41 11.88 -0.85
C PHE A 57 11.43 11.78 0.68
N GLN A 58 12.43 12.35 1.36
CA GLN A 58 12.45 12.39 2.84
C GLN A 58 12.11 13.77 3.37
N ASN A 59 12.70 14.80 2.77
CA ASN A 59 12.55 16.19 3.23
C ASN A 59 11.65 17.04 2.33
N GLY A 60 11.21 16.49 1.19
CA GLY A 60 10.47 17.19 0.15
C GLY A 60 9.02 16.77 0.06
N ARG A 61 8.28 17.34 -0.88
CA ARG A 61 6.84 17.11 -1.09
C ARG A 61 6.50 15.71 -1.64
N LEU A 62 7.52 14.92 -2.00
CA LEU A 62 7.35 13.52 -2.42
C LEU A 62 7.46 12.54 -1.24
N SER A 63 7.50 13.03 0.00
CA SER A 63 7.45 12.19 1.20
C SER A 63 6.04 11.67 1.51
N ASP A 64 4.99 12.37 1.04
CA ASP A 64 3.60 12.02 1.28
C ASP A 64 3.13 10.87 0.39
N PHE A 65 2.30 9.97 0.96
CA PHE A 65 1.78 8.81 0.23
C PHE A 65 1.11 9.18 -1.11
N SER A 66 0.25 10.21 -1.12
CA SER A 66 -0.42 10.65 -2.35
C SER A 66 0.57 11.07 -3.44
N SER A 67 1.62 11.79 -3.08
CA SER A 67 2.65 12.23 -4.03
C SER A 67 3.44 11.03 -4.59
N CYS A 68 3.71 10.01 -3.77
CA CYS A 68 4.32 8.76 -4.25
C CYS A 68 3.40 8.01 -5.21
N ILE A 69 2.10 7.93 -4.90
CA ILE A 69 1.11 7.26 -5.77
C ILE A 69 1.04 7.95 -7.14
N ASP A 70 0.91 9.28 -7.16
CA ASP A 70 0.85 10.06 -8.40
C ASP A 70 2.14 9.91 -9.23
N LEU A 71 3.32 9.99 -8.59
CA LEU A 71 4.59 9.82 -9.29
C LEU A 71 4.74 8.41 -9.87
N SER A 72 4.44 7.37 -9.08
CA SER A 72 4.50 5.97 -9.54
C SER A 72 3.62 5.72 -10.77
N TYR A 73 2.44 6.35 -10.81
CA TYR A 73 1.55 6.26 -11.97
C TYR A 73 2.10 7.02 -13.18
N MET A 74 2.61 8.24 -12.98
CA MET A 74 3.23 9.02 -14.06
C MET A 74 4.46 8.35 -14.66
N LEU A 75 5.23 7.61 -13.86
CA LEU A 75 6.37 6.80 -14.29
C LEU A 75 5.97 5.43 -14.88
N LYS A 76 4.67 5.10 -14.95
CA LYS A 76 4.14 3.80 -15.39
C LYS A 76 4.69 2.61 -14.59
N LEU A 77 5.08 2.83 -13.34
CA LEU A 77 5.46 1.76 -12.42
C LEU A 77 4.21 0.96 -12.01
N VAL A 78 3.11 1.68 -11.80
CA VAL A 78 1.79 1.12 -11.53
C VAL A 78 0.81 1.44 -12.65
N ASP A 79 -0.16 0.56 -12.88
CA ASP A 79 -1.24 0.78 -13.85
C ASP A 79 -2.43 1.56 -13.24
N LYS A 80 -3.49 1.75 -14.03
CA LYS A 80 -4.65 2.52 -13.60
C LYS A 80 -5.43 1.85 -12.46
N SER A 81 -5.54 0.52 -12.47
CA SER A 81 -6.20 -0.25 -11.42
C SER A 81 -5.43 -0.16 -10.10
N GLN A 82 -4.11 -0.37 -10.14
CA GLN A 82 -3.23 -0.24 -8.98
C GLN A 82 -3.25 1.18 -8.42
N TYR A 83 -3.21 2.21 -9.27
CA TYR A 83 -3.37 3.60 -8.83
C TYR A 83 -4.69 3.83 -8.06
N GLN A 84 -5.80 3.34 -8.60
CA GLN A 84 -7.11 3.46 -7.94
C GLN A 84 -7.16 2.70 -6.62
N ASP A 85 -6.55 1.52 -6.55
CA ASP A 85 -6.51 0.72 -5.32
C ASP A 85 -5.64 1.38 -4.25
N LEU A 86 -4.48 1.93 -4.62
CA LEU A 86 -3.64 2.72 -3.73
C LEU A 86 -4.39 3.94 -3.16
N GLU A 87 -5.14 4.65 -4.00
CA GLU A 87 -5.97 5.77 -3.54
C GLU A 87 -7.08 5.31 -2.57
N LYS A 88 -7.68 4.13 -2.79
CA LYS A 88 -8.66 3.56 -1.84
C LYS A 88 -7.98 3.22 -0.51
N ILE A 89 -6.83 2.56 -0.53
CA ILE A 89 -6.04 2.23 0.68
C ILE A 89 -5.65 3.48 1.44
N ARG A 90 -5.12 4.51 0.76
CA ARG A 90 -4.77 5.80 1.38
C ARG A 90 -5.97 6.46 2.05
N ARG A 91 -7.14 6.43 1.40
CA ARG A 91 -8.39 6.98 1.97
C ARG A 91 -8.86 6.20 3.19
N ILE A 92 -8.85 4.86 3.12
CA ILE A 92 -9.19 3.99 4.27
C ILE A 92 -8.29 4.31 5.46
N ARG A 93 -6.96 4.31 5.26
CA ARG A 93 -5.98 4.68 6.28
C ARG A 93 -6.27 6.05 6.89
N ASN A 94 -6.52 7.06 6.05
CA ASN A 94 -6.78 8.42 6.50
C ASN A 94 -8.08 8.53 7.30
N GLU A 95 -9.11 7.76 6.96
CA GLU A 95 -10.34 7.69 7.76
C GLU A 95 -10.05 7.13 9.16
N PHE A 96 -9.33 6.01 9.27
CA PHE A 96 -8.92 5.45 10.56
C PHE A 96 -7.91 6.33 11.33
N ALA A 97 -7.05 7.08 10.65
CA ALA A 97 -6.06 7.94 11.30
C ALA A 97 -6.71 9.20 11.90
N HIS A 98 -7.62 9.85 11.17
CA HIS A 98 -8.12 11.18 11.53
C HIS A 98 -9.52 11.18 12.16
N LYS A 99 -10.32 10.12 12.01
CA LYS A 99 -11.62 10.01 12.67
C LYS A 99 -11.50 9.10 13.88
N LEU A 100 -11.99 9.57 15.03
CA LEU A 100 -12.02 8.80 16.27
C LEU A 100 -13.26 7.91 16.37
N THR A 101 -14.38 8.38 15.83
CA THR A 101 -15.66 7.68 15.85
C THR A 101 -16.38 7.81 14.51
N ASP A 102 -17.34 6.93 14.28
CA ASP A 102 -18.24 7.00 13.14
C ASP A 102 -19.37 8.04 13.34
N LYS A 103 -20.35 8.07 12.43
CA LYS A 103 -21.48 9.02 12.48
C LYS A 103 -22.40 8.82 13.69
N ASN A 104 -22.40 7.63 14.28
CA ASN A 104 -23.21 7.25 15.43
C ASN A 104 -22.41 7.33 16.75
N LEU A 105 -21.20 7.89 16.72
CA LEU A 105 -20.25 7.95 17.84
C LEU A 105 -19.74 6.57 18.30
N GLU A 106 -19.76 5.58 17.40
CA GLU A 106 -19.20 4.25 17.63
C GLU A 106 -17.74 4.18 17.16
N GLU A 107 -16.99 3.18 17.63
CA GLU A 107 -15.64 2.93 17.15
C GLU A 107 -15.66 2.60 15.65
N LEU A 108 -14.73 3.21 14.90
CA LEU A 108 -14.58 2.92 13.48
C LEU A 108 -14.10 1.48 13.28
N SER A 109 -14.75 0.81 12.34
CA SER A 109 -14.47 -0.56 11.93
C SER A 109 -14.51 -0.71 10.41
N PHE A 110 -13.99 -1.82 9.91
CA PHE A 110 -14.09 -2.15 8.49
C PHE A 110 -15.53 -2.38 8.02
N ASN A 111 -16.48 -2.57 8.94
CA ASN A 111 -17.90 -2.76 8.64
C ASN A 111 -18.65 -1.43 8.42
N ASN A 112 -18.04 -0.28 8.71
CA ASN A 112 -18.66 1.00 8.36
C ASN A 112 -18.82 1.10 6.84
N ALA A 113 -20.02 1.50 6.37
CA ALA A 113 -20.39 1.46 4.96
C ALA A 113 -19.34 2.07 4.02
N SER A 114 -18.83 3.27 4.31
CA SER A 114 -17.85 3.93 3.44
C SER A 114 -16.49 3.22 3.37
N ILE A 115 -16.09 2.53 4.44
CA ILE A 115 -14.83 1.77 4.50
C ILE A 115 -15.03 0.43 3.82
N SER A 116 -16.12 -0.27 4.16
CA SER A 116 -16.50 -1.55 3.56
C SER A 116 -16.59 -1.44 2.03
N ASP A 117 -17.31 -0.44 1.52
CA ASP A 117 -17.44 -0.21 0.08
C ASP A 117 -16.08 -0.03 -0.60
N ARG A 118 -15.15 0.71 0.02
CA ARG A 118 -13.79 0.88 -0.53
C ARG A 118 -13.02 -0.42 -0.54
N CYS A 119 -13.09 -1.21 0.52
CA CYS A 119 -12.42 -2.52 0.59
C CYS A 119 -12.93 -3.46 -0.50
N MET A 120 -14.25 -3.54 -0.67
CA MET A 120 -14.88 -4.44 -1.63
C MET A 120 -14.69 -4.01 -3.10
N GLN A 121 -14.34 -2.74 -3.33
CA GLN A 121 -14.03 -2.20 -4.66
C GLN A 121 -12.55 -2.28 -5.03
N LEU A 122 -11.69 -2.89 -4.21
CA LEU A 122 -10.27 -3.07 -4.53
C LEU A 122 -10.13 -4.04 -5.71
N SER A 123 -9.53 -3.57 -6.79
CA SER A 123 -9.47 -4.26 -8.09
C SER A 123 -8.59 -5.51 -8.00
N CYS A 124 -7.49 -5.42 -7.25
CA CYS A 124 -6.53 -6.52 -7.08
C CYS A 124 -7.10 -7.77 -6.42
N ILE A 125 -8.25 -7.68 -5.73
CA ILE A 125 -8.92 -8.83 -5.08
C ILE A 125 -10.23 -9.23 -5.76
N GLN A 126 -10.64 -8.60 -6.86
CA GLN A 126 -11.97 -8.84 -7.48
C GLN A 126 -12.20 -10.28 -7.93
N ASN A 127 -11.12 -11.02 -8.20
CA ASN A 127 -11.19 -12.43 -8.59
C ASN A 127 -11.26 -13.38 -7.37
N GLU A 128 -11.12 -12.86 -6.15
CA GLU A 128 -11.20 -13.63 -4.92
C GLU A 128 -12.62 -13.56 -4.34
N LYS A 129 -13.14 -14.68 -3.84
CA LYS A 129 -14.47 -14.75 -3.18
C LYS A 129 -14.39 -14.29 -1.73
N ILE A 130 -13.90 -13.07 -1.52
CA ILE A 130 -13.80 -12.46 -0.18
C ILE A 130 -15.10 -11.73 0.12
N THR A 131 -15.66 -11.95 1.30
CA THR A 131 -16.88 -11.27 1.78
C THR A 131 -16.62 -10.37 2.98
N ASP A 132 -15.51 -10.58 3.69
CA ASP A 132 -15.14 -9.80 4.86
C ASP A 132 -14.29 -8.58 4.44
N PRO A 133 -14.72 -7.34 4.72
CA PRO A 133 -14.03 -6.14 4.26
C PRO A 133 -12.63 -5.95 4.87
N ARG A 134 -12.42 -6.46 6.10
CA ARG A 134 -11.09 -6.43 6.72
C ARG A 134 -10.15 -7.39 6.01
N HIS A 135 -10.57 -8.63 5.77
CA HIS A 135 -9.81 -9.60 5.00
C HIS A 135 -9.51 -9.08 3.58
N ALA A 136 -10.48 -8.43 2.93
CA ALA A 136 -10.30 -7.80 1.63
C ALA A 136 -9.17 -6.75 1.66
N PHE A 137 -9.15 -5.89 2.68
CA PHE A 137 -8.08 -4.91 2.88
C PHE A 137 -6.72 -5.58 3.10
N CYS A 138 -6.61 -6.52 4.05
CA CYS A 138 -5.37 -7.23 4.35
C CYS A 138 -4.81 -7.92 3.10
N ARG A 139 -5.69 -8.58 2.34
CA ARG A 139 -5.33 -9.27 1.11
C ARG A 139 -4.82 -8.32 0.04
N ALA A 140 -5.51 -7.20 -0.17
CA ALA A 140 -5.09 -6.18 -1.12
C ALA A 140 -3.73 -5.58 -0.76
N CYS A 141 -3.49 -5.29 0.53
CA CYS A 141 -2.18 -4.85 1.01
C CYS A 141 -1.09 -5.88 0.70
N ALA A 142 -1.35 -7.16 0.94
CA ALA A 142 -0.38 -8.22 0.67
C ALA A 142 -0.08 -8.40 -0.83
N ILE A 143 -1.09 -8.30 -1.70
CA ILE A 143 -0.90 -8.39 -3.16
C ILE A 143 -0.04 -7.22 -3.65
N LEU A 144 -0.41 -5.98 -3.31
CA LEU A 144 0.33 -4.79 -3.73
C LEU A 144 1.75 -4.77 -3.18
N TYR A 145 1.94 -5.20 -1.93
CA TYR A 145 3.26 -5.38 -1.33
C TYR A 145 4.13 -6.31 -2.19
N SER A 146 3.62 -7.50 -2.54
CA SER A 146 4.35 -8.46 -3.38
C SER A 146 4.68 -7.90 -4.77
N GLU A 147 3.74 -7.18 -5.38
CA GLU A 147 3.94 -6.55 -6.69
C GLU A 147 5.02 -5.47 -6.65
N PHE A 148 5.02 -4.62 -5.63
CA PHE A 148 6.03 -3.56 -5.48
C PHE A 148 7.40 -4.11 -5.09
N TYR A 149 7.42 -5.12 -4.22
CA TYR A 149 8.65 -5.86 -3.93
C TYR A 149 9.28 -6.40 -5.22
N PHE A 150 8.47 -6.96 -6.12
CA PHE A 150 8.96 -7.42 -7.43
C PHE A 150 9.56 -6.28 -8.27
N LEU A 151 8.96 -5.09 -8.26
CA LEU A 151 9.49 -3.91 -8.96
C LEU A 151 10.80 -3.38 -8.36
N THR A 152 11.03 -3.63 -7.07
CA THR A 152 12.30 -3.32 -6.39
C THR A 152 13.42 -4.23 -6.86
N ILE A 153 13.16 -5.55 -6.97
CA ILE A 153 14.17 -6.53 -7.40
C ILE A 153 14.37 -6.60 -8.92
N VAL A 154 13.34 -6.25 -9.70
CA VAL A 154 13.39 -6.19 -11.17
C VAL A 154 12.88 -4.82 -11.64
N PRO A 155 13.73 -3.78 -11.61
CA PRO A 155 13.33 -2.45 -12.06
C PRO A 155 12.91 -2.45 -13.53
N LYS A 156 11.80 -1.77 -13.82
CA LYS A 156 11.29 -1.51 -15.18
C LYS A 156 12.15 -0.48 -15.91
N ILE A 157 12.66 0.51 -15.18
CA ILE A 157 13.48 1.58 -15.74
C ILE A 157 14.95 1.17 -15.57
N ARG A 158 15.59 0.72 -16.66
CA ARG A 158 17.04 0.51 -16.69
C ARG A 158 17.71 1.73 -17.29
N TYR A 159 18.31 2.56 -16.46
CA TYR A 159 19.21 3.60 -16.96
C TYR A 159 20.55 2.95 -17.29
N GLN A 160 20.94 2.98 -18.56
CA GLN A 160 22.32 2.75 -18.95
C GLN A 160 22.95 4.15 -19.14
N PRO A 161 24.09 4.44 -18.48
CA PRO A 161 24.74 5.73 -18.59
C PRO A 161 25.20 6.04 -20.02
#